data_AF-A0A7J4I992-F1
#
_entry.id   AF-A0A7J4I992-F1
#
_cell.length_a   1.000
_cell.length_b   1.000
_cell.length_c   1.000
_cell.angle_alpha   90.00
_cell.angle_beta   90.00
_cell.angle_gamma   90.00
#
_symmetry.space_group_name_H-M   'P 1'
#
loop_
_entity.id
_entity.type
_entity.pdbx_description
1 polymer ?
#
loop_
_entity_poly.entity_id
_entity_poly.type
_entity_poly.pdbx_seq_one_letter_code
_entity_poly.pdbx_strand_id
1 'polypeptide(L)' 'MVKIDSKDREILYQLDLDSRQSFAKIGSKVGLSKTVVAYRVNKLIENGIIKTFYTVIDAFKLGY' A
#
# COMPACT_ATOMS: atom_id res chain seq x y z
N MET A 1 19.91 4.94 -2.39
CA MET A 1 18.48 5.32 -2.54
C MET A 1 17.72 4.13 -3.07
N VAL A 2 16.58 3.78 -2.47
CA VAL A 2 15.73 2.69 -2.97
C VAL A 2 15.02 3.18 -4.23
N LYS A 3 15.17 2.46 -5.34
CA LYS A 3 14.57 2.81 -6.63
C LYS A 3 13.17 2.19 -6.69
N ILE A 4 12.15 3.04 -6.63
CA ILE A 4 10.74 2.68 -6.80
C ILE A 4 10.42 2.72 -8.30
N ASP A 5 9.83 1.64 -8.83
CA ASP A 5 9.36 1.59 -10.21
C ASP A 5 7.90 2.06 -10.36
N SER A 6 7.37 2.07 -11.59
CA SER A 6 6.00 2.50 -11.86
C SER A 6 4.95 1.60 -11.18
N LYS A 7 5.21 0.30 -11.09
CA LYS A 7 4.29 -0.66 -10.46
C LYS A 7 4.28 -0.53 -8.94
N ASP A 8 5.41 -0.24 -8.33
CA ASP A 8 5.46 0.07 -6.90
C ASP A 8 4.62 1.32 -6.58
N ARG A 9 4.65 2.35 -7.44
CA ARG A 9 3.79 3.54 -7.29
C ARG A 9 2.31 3.22 -7.43
N GLU A 10 1.94 2.39 -8.41
CA GLU A 10 0.55 1.93 -8.56
C GLU A 10 0.07 1.13 -7.34
N ILE A 11 0.92 0.26 -6.79
CA ILE A 11 0.62 -0.51 -5.57
C ILE A 11 0.43 0.43 -4.38
N LEU A 12 1.34 1.39 -4.19
CA LEU A 12 1.23 2.40 -3.12
C LEU A 12 -0.06 3.20 -3.24
N TYR A 13 -0.43 3.61 -4.46
CA TYR A 13 -1.69 4.29 -4.71
C TYR A 13 -2.92 3.43 -4.32
N GLN A 14 -2.90 2.13 -4.65
CA GLN A 14 -4.01 1.25 -4.25
C GLN A 14 -4.08 1.04 -2.73
N LEU A 15 -2.94 0.99 -2.05
CA LEU A 15 -2.88 0.86 -0.59
C LEU A 15 -3.29 2.14 0.14
N ASP A 16 -2.99 3.31 -0.43
CA ASP A 16 -3.44 4.61 0.10
C ASP A 16 -4.96 4.75 0.03
N LEU A 17 -5.57 4.29 -1.07
CA LEU A 17 -7.02 4.28 -1.23
C LEU A 17 -7.74 3.36 -0.24
N ASP A 18 -7.24 2.13 -0.07
CA ASP A 18 -7.72 1.19 0.95
C ASP A 18 -6.64 0.14 1.18
N SER A 19 -5.97 0.27 2.32
CA SER A 19 -4.86 -0.59 2.74
C SER A 19 -5.29 -1.99 3.15
N ARG A 20 -6.59 -2.21 3.38
CA ARG A 20 -7.15 -3.52 3.75
C ARG A 20 -7.55 -4.37 2.55
N GLN A 21 -7.40 -3.84 1.33
CA GLN A 21 -7.65 -4.61 0.12
C GLN A 21 -6.73 -5.83 0.04
N SER A 22 -7.26 -6.94 -0.46
CA SER A 22 -6.44 -8.13 -0.67
C SER A 22 -5.40 -7.88 -1.77
N PHE A 23 -4.21 -8.48 -1.64
CA PHE A 23 -3.17 -8.41 -2.67
C PHE A 23 -3.62 -8.97 -4.02
N ALA A 24 -4.60 -9.88 -4.04
CA ALA A 24 -5.22 -10.34 -5.28
C ALA A 24 -5.98 -9.20 -5.98
N LYS A 25 -6.79 -8.44 -5.23
CA LYS A 25 -7.55 -7.30 -5.76
C LYS A 25 -6.62 -6.18 -6.26
N ILE A 26 -5.55 -5.90 -5.51
CA ILE A 26 -4.52 -4.95 -5.95
C ILE A 26 -3.85 -5.45 -7.23
N GLY A 27 -3.47 -6.74 -7.27
CA GLY A 27 -2.86 -7.39 -8.44
C GLY A 27 -3.71 -7.25 -9.71
N SER A 28 -5.02 -7.49 -9.62
CA SER A 28 -5.95 -7.32 -10.75
C SER A 28 -5.99 -5.88 -11.28
N LYS A 29 -5.78 -4.87 -10.43
CA LYS A 29 -5.79 -3.46 -10.83
C LYS A 29 -4.47 -2.99 -11.42
N VAL A 30 -3.34 -3.50 -10.93
CA VAL A 30 -1.99 -3.08 -11.35
C VAL A 30 -1.37 -4.01 -12.40
N GLY A 31 -2.07 -5.08 -12.79
CA GLY A 31 -1.60 -6.06 -13.77
C GLY A 31 -0.50 -7.00 -13.25
N LEU A 32 -0.56 -7.36 -11.96
CA LEU A 32 0.42 -8.23 -11.31
C LEU A 32 -0.27 -9.40 -10.60
N SER A 33 0.46 -10.50 -10.39
CA SER A 33 -0.05 -11.60 -9.58
C SER A 33 -0.08 -11.23 -8.09
N LYS A 34 -0.97 -11.89 -7.33
CA LYS A 34 -1.05 -11.75 -5.87
C LYS A 34 0.33 -11.87 -5.19
N THR A 35 1.11 -12.87 -5.59
CA THR A 35 2.43 -13.16 -5.00
C THR A 35 3.43 -12.04 -5.27
N VAL A 36 3.43 -11.49 -6.49
CA VAL A 36 4.33 -10.37 -6.85
C VAL A 36 3.95 -9.10 -6.08
N VAL A 37 2.65 -8.82 -5.92
CA VAL A 37 2.19 -7.70 -5.09
C VAL A 37 2.63 -7.89 -3.64
N ALA A 38 2.39 -9.06 -3.05
CA ALA A 38 2.80 -9.34 -1.67
C ALA A 38 4.30 -9.15 -1.45
N TYR A 39 5.13 -9.66 -2.37
CA TYR A 39 6.58 -9.47 -2.35
C TYR A 39 6.98 -8.00 -2.39
N ARG A 40 6.40 -7.22 -3.32
CA ARG A 40 6.68 -5.79 -3.46
C ARG A 40 6.26 -5.00 -2.24
N VAL A 41 5.07 -5.25 -1.69
CA VAL A 41 4.59 -4.60 -0.45
C VAL A 41 5.53 -4.89 0.72
N ASN A 42 5.94 -6.15 0.93
CA ASN A 42 6.89 -6.49 1.98
C ASN A 42 8.21 -5.76 1.80
N LYS A 43 8.74 -5.71 0.57
CA LYS A 43 9.96 -4.97 0.26
C LYS A 43 9.82 -3.48 0.51
N LEU A 44 8.66 -2.87 0.24
CA LEU A 44 8.39 -1.47 0.55
C LEU A 44 8.35 -1.22 2.07
N ILE A 45 7.86 -2.17 2.86
CA ILE A 45 7.87 -2.12 4.33
C ILE A 45 9.30 -2.26 4.87
N GLU A 46 10.05 -3.28 4.42
CA GLU A 46 11.44 -3.53 4.84
C GLU A 46 12.36 -2.34 4.54
N ASN A 47 12.14 -1.67 3.41
CA ASN A 47 12.88 -0.47 3.03
C ASN A 47 12.42 0.81 3.75
N GLY A 48 11.42 0.72 4.64
CA GLY A 48 10.89 1.86 5.39
C GLY A 48 10.10 2.87 4.53
N ILE A 49 9.73 2.49 3.30
CA ILE A 49 8.89 3.31 2.42
C ILE A 49 7.45 3.29 2.93
N ILE A 50 6.93 2.09 3.23
CA ILE A 50 5.69 1.93 4.00
C ILE A 50 6.08 1.82 5.47
N LYS A 51 5.79 2.86 6.24
CA LYS A 51 6.14 2.89 7.67
C LYS A 51 5.09 2.24 8.55
N THR A 52 3.81 2.50 8.26
CA THR A 52 2.68 1.98 9.03
C THR A 52 1.40 2.08 8.20
N PHE A 53 0.37 1.35 8.63
CA PHE A 53 -1.00 1.50 8.17
C PHE A 53 -1.83 1.99 9.34
N TYR A 54 -2.60 3.06 9.14
CA TYR A 54 -3.37 3.68 10.21
C TYR A 54 -4.76 4.07 9.71
N THR A 55 -5.69 4.20 10.65
CA THR A 55 -7.01 4.75 10.38
C THR A 55 -6.93 6.27 10.34
N VAL A 56 -7.49 6.89 9.30
CA VAL A 56 -7.70 8.34 9.27
C VAL A 56 -8.89 8.67 10.16
N ILE A 57 -8.66 9.50 11.18
CA ILE A 57 -9.64 9.81 12.22
C ILE A 57 -10.04 11.28 12.11
N ASP A 58 -11.34 11.55 12.23
CA ASP A 58 -11.87 12.91 12.38
C ASP A 58 -11.77 13.32 13.85
N ALA A 59 -10.77 14.14 14.17
CA ALA A 59 -10.52 14.60 15.54
C ALA A 59 -11.67 15.48 16.07
N PHE A 60 -12.32 16.27 15.20
CA PHE A 60 -13.42 17.14 15.60
C PHE A 60 -14.63 16.34 16.07
N LYS A 61 -14.96 15.24 15.39
CA LYS A 61 -16.03 14.32 15.81
C LYS A 61 -15.72 13.55 17.09
N LEU A 62 -14.44 13.47 17.48
CA LEU A 62 -14.02 12.88 18.75
C LEU A 62 -14.13 13.86 19.93
N GLY A 63 -14.40 15.14 19.67
CA GLY A 63 -14.52 16.17 20.71
C GLY A 63 -13.18 16.70 21.22
N TYR A 64 -12.11 16.60 20.41
CA TYR A 64 -10.85 17.29 20.62
C TYR A 64 -10.84 18.69 20.03
#